data_AF-A0A8T2IBU6-F1
#
_entry.id   AF-A0A8T2IBU6-F1
#
_cell.length_a   1.000
_cell.length_b   1.000
_cell.length_c   1.000
_cell.angle_alpha   90.00
_cell.angle_beta   90.00
_cell.angle_gamma   90.00
#
_symmetry.space_group_name_H-M   'P 1'
#
loop_
_entity.id
_entity.type
_entity.pdbx_description
1 polymer ?
#
loop_
_entity_poly.entity_id
_entity_poly.type
_entity_poly.pdbx_seq_one_letter_code
_entity_poly.pdbx_strand_id
1 'polypeptide(L)'
;MGRMEKYYSDPLTFNPERFSPDAPKPFYTYFPFSLGPRSCIGQIFSQMEAKVVMAKLLQRYEFELAEEQSFKILDTGTLRPMDGVICRLRPRTNSRVTA
;
A
#
# COMPACT_ATOMS: atom_id res chain seq x y z
N MET A 1 -11.07 9.42 7.79
CA MET A 1 -12.27 8.64 7.37
C MET A 1 -12.00 7.15 7.23
N GLY A 2 -10.91 6.72 6.58
CA GLY A 2 -10.62 5.29 6.31
C GLY A 2 -10.58 4.32 7.50
N ARG A 3 -10.57 4.79 8.75
CA ARG A 3 -10.62 3.96 9.97
C ARG A 3 -11.98 3.97 10.69
N MET A 4 -13.00 4.60 10.10
CA MET A 4 -14.33 4.75 10.72
C MET A 4 -15.28 3.66 10.21
N GLU A 5 -15.85 2.87 11.11
CA GLU A 5 -16.83 1.80 10.80
C GLU A 5 -18.03 2.33 9.99
N LYS A 6 -18.42 3.59 10.21
CA LYS A 6 -19.47 4.28 9.45
C LYS A 6 -19.27 4.25 7.93
N TYR A 7 -18.00 4.22 7.46
CA TYR A 7 -17.66 4.30 6.05
C TYR A 7 -17.05 3.02 5.49
N TYR A 8 -16.45 2.18 6.33
CA TYR A 8 -15.79 0.95 5.93
C TYR A 8 -16.11 -0.13 6.97
N SER A 9 -16.70 -1.23 6.53
CA SER A 9 -16.89 -2.42 7.37
C SER A 9 -15.55 -3.00 7.79
N ASP A 10 -15.35 -3.31 9.07
CA ASP A 10 -14.09 -3.85 9.58
C ASP A 10 -12.85 -3.06 9.09
N PRO A 11 -12.75 -1.76 9.47
CA PRO A 11 -11.87 -0.79 8.85
C PRO A 11 -10.39 -1.00 9.18
N LEU A 12 -10.08 -1.88 10.13
CA LEU A 12 -8.71 -2.22 10.51
C LEU A 12 -8.16 -3.41 9.70
N THR A 13 -9.03 -4.18 9.03
CA THR A 13 -8.61 -5.28 8.15
C THR A 13 -8.14 -4.79 6.80
N PHE A 14 -6.91 -5.16 6.45
CA PHE A 14 -6.34 -4.93 5.12
C PHE A 14 -7.01 -5.87 4.10
N ASN A 15 -7.96 -5.34 3.34
CA ASN A 15 -8.69 -6.07 2.31
C ASN A 15 -8.63 -5.34 0.96
N PRO A 16 -7.78 -5.78 0.00
CA PRO A 16 -7.67 -5.18 -1.34
C PRO A 16 -8.97 -5.24 -2.16
N GLU A 17 -9.85 -6.21 -1.91
CA GLU A 17 -11.09 -6.40 -2.68
C GLU A 17 -12.08 -5.24 -2.52
N ARG A 18 -11.89 -4.37 -1.52
CA ARG A 18 -12.65 -3.11 -1.38
C ARG A 18 -12.48 -2.17 -2.58
N PHE A 19 -11.44 -2.38 -3.38
CA PHE A 19 -11.09 -1.58 -4.55
C PHE A 19 -11.10 -2.40 -5.86
N SER A 20 -11.73 -3.58 -5.85
CA SER A 20 -11.88 -4.39 -7.06
C SER A 20 -12.77 -3.68 -8.09
N PRO A 21 -12.73 -4.08 -9.37
CA PRO A 21 -13.56 -3.48 -10.43
C PRO A 21 -15.07 -3.54 -10.14
N ASP A 22 -15.52 -4.58 -9.45
CA ASP A 22 -16.93 -4.83 -9.13
C ASP A 22 -17.38 -4.16 -7.82
N ALA A 23 -16.44 -3.66 -7.02
CA ALA A 23 -16.75 -2.99 -5.76
C ALA A 23 -17.22 -1.55 -5.97
N PRO A 24 -18.20 -1.07 -5.18
CA PRO A 24 -18.60 0.34 -5.23
C PRO A 24 -17.43 1.24 -4.83
N LYS A 25 -17.17 2.27 -5.64
CA LYS A 25 -16.10 3.24 -5.35
C LYS A 25 -16.41 4.03 -4.07
N PRO A 26 -15.43 4.28 -3.19
CA PRO A 26 -15.65 5.11 -2.00
C PRO A 26 -16.08 6.54 -2.39
N PHE A 27 -17.25 6.97 -1.92
CA PHE A 27 -17.79 8.29 -2.22
C PHE A 27 -17.31 9.33 -1.21
N TYR A 28 -16.32 10.14 -1.57
CA TYR A 28 -15.71 11.18 -0.71
C TYR A 28 -15.22 10.70 0.67
N THR A 29 -14.94 9.40 0.83
CA THR A 29 -14.42 8.80 2.06
C THR A 29 -13.01 8.24 1.91
N TYR A 30 -12.44 8.31 0.70
CA TYR A 30 -11.07 7.93 0.34
C TYR A 30 -10.45 8.97 -0.60
N PHE A 31 -9.40 9.65 -0.17
CA PHE A 31 -8.74 10.70 -0.95
C PHE A 31 -7.26 10.87 -0.53
N PRO A 32 -6.42 9.82 -0.65
CA PRO A 32 -5.01 9.89 -0.22
C PRO A 32 -4.19 10.92 -1.02
N PHE A 33 -4.66 11.32 -2.22
CA PHE A 33 -4.06 12.35 -3.05
C PHE A 33 -4.86 13.66 -3.02
N SER A 34 -5.73 13.85 -2.02
CA SER A 34 -6.71 14.93 -1.95
C SER A 34 -7.68 14.95 -3.15
N LEU A 35 -8.52 15.97 -3.28
CA LEU A 35 -9.50 16.16 -4.36
C LEU A 35 -9.55 17.62 -4.81
N GLY A 36 -10.07 17.86 -6.01
CA GLY A 36 -10.28 19.21 -6.56
C GLY A 36 -9.00 19.87 -7.08
N PRO A 37 -9.00 21.21 -7.30
CA PRO A 37 -7.91 21.93 -7.97
C PRO A 37 -6.55 21.87 -7.27
N ARG A 38 -6.53 21.47 -5.99
CA ARG A 38 -5.32 21.35 -5.17
C ARG A 38 -5.01 19.88 -4.82
N SER A 39 -5.55 18.93 -5.58
CA SER A 39 -5.12 17.53 -5.50
C SER A 39 -3.63 17.41 -5.81
N CYS A 40 -3.01 16.31 -5.37
CA CYS A 40 -1.60 16.05 -5.60
C CYS A 40 -1.31 15.99 -7.12
N ILE A 41 -0.53 16.95 -7.61
CA ILE A 41 -0.09 16.99 -9.02
C ILE A 41 0.73 15.74 -9.40
N GLY A 42 1.39 15.11 -8.42
CA GLY A 42 2.20 13.91 -8.57
C GLY A 42 1.42 12.59 -8.46
N GLN A 43 0.09 12.60 -8.41
CA GLN A 43 -0.69 11.36 -8.23
C GLN A 43 -0.36 10.30 -9.29
N ILE A 44 -0.37 10.66 -10.58
CA ILE A 44 -0.11 9.69 -11.66
C ILE A 44 1.35 9.22 -11.60
N PHE A 45 2.29 10.14 -11.38
CA PHE A 45 3.71 9.82 -11.25
C PHE A 45 3.97 8.81 -10.13
N SER A 46 3.50 9.12 -8.92
CA SER A 46 3.71 8.25 -7.74
C SER A 46 3.04 6.88 -7.91
N GLN A 47 1.87 6.80 -8.53
CA GLN A 47 1.21 5.53 -8.81
C GLN A 47 1.99 4.67 -9.80
N MET A 48 2.57 5.27 -10.85
CA MET A 48 3.40 4.53 -11.81
C MET A 48 4.68 4.03 -11.15
N GLU A 49 5.39 4.91 -10.44
CA GLU A 49 6.62 4.57 -9.73
C GLU A 49 6.40 3.42 -8.73
N ALA A 50 5.40 3.55 -7.86
CA ALA A 50 5.08 2.53 -6.86
C ALA A 50 4.74 1.18 -7.52
N LYS A 51 3.96 1.16 -8.60
CA LYS A 51 3.63 -0.07 -9.33
C LYS A 51 4.87 -0.73 -9.91
N VAL A 52 5.78 0.03 -10.52
CA VAL A 52 7.01 -0.51 -11.10
C VAL A 52 7.90 -1.10 -10.01
N VAL A 53 8.13 -0.37 -8.92
CA VAL A 53 8.95 -0.84 -7.79
C VAL A 53 8.34 -2.11 -7.18
N MET A 54 7.05 -2.08 -6.83
CA MET A 54 6.38 -3.24 -6.21
C MET A 54 6.38 -4.46 -7.13
N ALA A 55 6.11 -4.29 -8.43
CA ALA A 55 6.16 -5.39 -9.38
C ALA A 55 7.54 -6.04 -9.47
N LYS A 56 8.62 -5.24 -9.49
CA LYS A 56 10.00 -5.75 -9.53
C LYS A 56 10.39 -6.47 -8.23
N LEU A 57 10.00 -5.93 -7.08
CA LEU A 57 10.25 -6.55 -5.78
C LEU A 57 9.51 -7.89 -5.67
N LEU A 58 8.20 -7.93 -5.96
CA LEU A 58 7.37 -9.13 -5.89
C LEU A 58 7.76 -10.21 -6.91
N GLN A 59 8.32 -9.82 -8.06
CA GLN A 59 8.80 -10.76 -9.08
C GLN A 59 10.07 -11.49 -8.63
N ARG A 60 10.93 -10.84 -7.84
CA ARG A 60 12.31 -11.29 -7.60
C ARG A 60 12.62 -11.70 -6.17
N TYR A 61 11.83 -11.25 -5.21
CA TYR A 61 12.13 -11.45 -3.79
C TYR A 61 10.89 -11.84 -2.99
N GLU A 62 11.15 -12.61 -1.94
CA GLU A 62 10.26 -12.82 -0.80
C GLU A 62 10.83 -12.07 0.40
N PHE A 63 9.94 -11.52 1.23
CA PHE A 63 10.28 -10.65 2.35
C PHE A 63 9.81 -11.27 3.66
N GLU A 64 10.71 -11.34 4.63
CA GLU A 64 10.43 -11.74 6.01
C GLU A 64 10.79 -10.57 6.94
N LEU A 65 9.80 -10.05 7.67
CA LEU A 65 10.01 -8.91 8.57
C LEU A 65 10.90 -9.33 9.75
N ALA A 66 11.88 -8.50 10.14
CA ALA A 66 12.71 -8.77 11.31
C ALA A 66 11.89 -8.73 12.61
N GLU A 67 12.29 -9.51 13.61
CA GLU A 67 11.52 -9.73 14.85
C GLU A 67 11.30 -8.45 15.67
N GLU A 68 12.23 -7.49 15.63
CA GLU A 68 12.17 -6.24 16.40
C GLU A 68 11.34 -5.13 15.73
N GLN A 69 10.54 -5.46 14.72
CA GLN A 69 9.74 -4.48 13.95
C GLN A 69 8.30 -4.44 14.44
N SER A 70 7.75 -3.25 14.64
CA SER A 70 6.35 -3.02 14.99
C SER A 70 5.55 -2.42 13.81
N PHE A 71 4.23 -2.54 13.89
CA PHE A 71 3.29 -1.89 12.96
C PHE A 71 2.85 -0.49 13.43
N LYS A 72 3.60 0.14 14.36
CA LYS A 72 3.30 1.49 14.85
C LYS A 72 3.62 2.53 13.79
N ILE A 73 2.87 3.63 13.83
CA ILE A 73 3.02 4.75 12.92
C ILE A 73 3.76 5.87 13.64
N LEU A 74 4.70 6.49 12.95
CA LEU A 74 5.39 7.71 13.35
C LEU A 74 4.94 8.86 12.43
N ASP A 75 4.68 10.02 13.04
CA ASP A 75 4.40 11.27 12.32
C ASP A 75 5.62 12.19 12.38
N THR A 76 6.19 12.49 11.20
CA THR A 76 7.26 13.49 11.04
C THR A 76 6.96 14.41 9.86
N GLY A 77 5.72 14.90 9.78
CA GLY A 77 5.20 15.70 8.67
C GLY A 77 4.41 14.86 7.65
N THR A 78 4.84 13.62 7.42
CA THR A 78 4.04 12.57 6.79
C THR A 78 4.05 11.32 7.67
N LEU A 79 2.98 10.53 7.60
CA LEU A 79 2.90 9.25 8.31
C LEU A 79 3.83 8.21 7.69
N ARG A 80 4.58 7.50 8.53
CA ARG A 80 5.49 6.41 8.12
C ARG A 80 5.58 5.32 9.20
N PRO A 81 6.08 4.11 8.88
CA PRO A 81 6.37 3.09 9.89
C PRO A 81 7.41 3.58 10.90
N MET A 82 7.23 3.24 12.18
CA MET A 82 8.11 3.68 13.27
C MET A 82 9.53 3.10 13.13
N ASP A 83 9.65 1.82 12.74
CA ASP A 83 10.91 1.06 12.86
C ASP A 83 11.67 0.86 11.54
N GLY A 84 11.22 1.50 10.46
CA GLY A 84 11.91 1.50 9.16
C GLY A 84 11.63 0.30 8.23
N VAL A 85 10.91 -0.73 8.69
CA VAL A 85 10.53 -1.94 7.92
C VAL A 85 11.74 -2.75 7.46
N ILE A 86 12.58 -3.13 8.42
CA ILE A 86 13.76 -3.97 8.20
C ILE A 86 13.32 -5.41 7.90
N CYS A 87 13.75 -5.94 6.75
CA CYS A 87 13.38 -7.27 6.27
C CYS A 87 14.61 -8.11 5.91
N ARG A 88 14.49 -9.43 6.09
CA ARG A 88 15.34 -10.43 5.41
C ARG A 88 14.74 -10.69 4.03
N LEU A 89 15.59 -10.71 3.00
CA LEU A 89 15.17 -10.97 1.63
C LEU A 89 15.66 -12.35 1.18
N ARG A 90 14.80 -13.09 0.48
CA ARG A 90 15.16 -14.32 -0.21
C ARG A 90 14.83 -14.18 -1.70
N PRO A 91 15.69 -14.63 -2.63
CA PRO A 91 15.33 -14.66 -4.04
C PRO A 91 14.09 -15.54 -4.26
N ARG A 92 13.10 -15.01 -4.98
CA ARG A 92 11.89 -15.76 -5.34
C ARG A 92 12.23 -16.72 -6.47
N THR A 93 12.19 -18.02 -6.19
CA THR A 93 12.44 -19.06 -7.19
C THR A 93 11.23 -19.16 -8.11
N ASN A 94 11.28 -18.49 -9.26
CA ASN A 94 10.16 -18.45 -10.19
C ASN A 94 10.16 -19.74 -11.03
N SER A 95 9.26 -20.69 -10.74
CA SER A 95 9.09 -21.93 -11.52
C SER A 95 8.32 -21.75 -12.83
N ARG A 96 8.10 -20.51 -13.30
CA ARG A 96 7.49 -20.22 -14.61
C ARG A 96 8.09 -19.00 -15.28
N VAL A 97 9.09 -19.26 -16.11
CA VAL A 97 9.29 -18.55 -17.40
C VAL A 97 9.45 -19.65 -18.44
N THR A 98 8.34 -20.21 -18.90
CA THR A 98 8.27 -20.90 -20.19
C THR A 98 7.42 -20.04 -21.10
N ALA A 99 8.09 -19.51 -22.13
CA ALA A 99 7.63 -18.92 -23.39
C ALA A 99 6.38 -18.03 -23.36
#